data_AF-A0A537IK35-F1
#
_entry.id   AF-A0A537IK35-F1
#
_cell.length_a   1.000
_cell.length_b   1.000
_cell.length_c   1.000
_cell.angle_alpha   90.00
_cell.angle_beta   90.00
_cell.angle_gamma   90.00
#
_symmetry.space_group_name_H-M   'P 1'
#
loop_
_entity.id
_entity.type
_entity.pdbx_description
1 polymer ?
#
loop_
_entity_poly.entity_id
_entity_poly.type
_entity_poly.pdbx_seq_one_letter_code
_entity_poly.pdbx_strand_id
1 'polypeptide(L)'
;MIHVVFNESEVDLMKQVIALDESLSGEIMQVKDDLAVGPLSGIDTEDGWQARVEWWRGLLQGSPYKESLAGSFDDRQTVNQVKQQLDADNDEQVWVWMGQNQHDVCGYYWFMSQFKDYPGRLMVLYMNNLPFINEKGQIFYPSWLSEIQPREFLKARKLARPITPSEYEVDPDEWKKICDENAMIRLLEGGKKLVSKDETFYDSDVIRNITAEWQKASRVLSNILHRMKIKTGDVFIMWRMKELIAAGKIEAMGELAKGWKDFDVKLPGTVQAEATESSETTA
;
A
#
# COMPACT_ATOMS: atom_id res chain seq x y z
N MET A 1 5.03 4.47 -24.79
CA MET A 1 5.51 4.41 -23.39
C MET A 1 4.34 4.00 -22.52
N ILE A 2 4.58 3.13 -21.54
CA ILE A 2 3.57 2.72 -20.55
C ILE A 2 4.05 3.19 -19.17
N HIS A 3 3.21 3.87 -18.42
CA HIS A 3 3.49 4.27 -17.04
C HIS A 3 2.76 3.36 -16.07
N VAL A 4 3.47 2.82 -15.09
CA VAL A 4 2.91 1.97 -14.04
C VAL A 4 3.03 2.68 -12.69
N VAL A 5 1.89 2.79 -12.01
CA VAL A 5 1.75 3.33 -10.65
C VAL A 5 0.98 2.34 -9.77
N PHE A 6 1.02 2.53 -8.46
CA PHE A 6 0.42 1.60 -7.49
C PHE A 6 -0.79 2.19 -6.75
N ASN A 7 -0.99 3.51 -6.82
CA ASN A 7 -2.11 4.18 -6.16
C ASN A 7 -3.05 4.87 -7.17
N GLU A 8 -4.34 4.90 -6.85
CA GLU A 8 -5.35 5.53 -7.71
C GLU A 8 -5.11 7.04 -7.86
N SER A 9 -4.73 7.71 -6.77
CA SER A 9 -4.38 9.14 -6.79
C SER A 9 -3.20 9.46 -7.72
N GLU A 10 -2.34 8.49 -7.98
CA GLU A 10 -1.15 8.64 -8.82
C GLU A 10 -1.49 8.51 -10.31
N VAL A 11 -2.61 7.86 -10.65
CA VAL A 11 -3.12 7.83 -12.02
C VAL A 11 -3.46 9.25 -12.48
N ASP A 12 -4.20 10.00 -11.66
CA ASP A 12 -4.58 11.37 -11.98
C ASP A 12 -3.40 12.34 -11.89
N LEU A 13 -2.45 12.09 -10.98
CA LEU A 13 -1.17 12.81 -10.94
C LEU A 13 -0.42 12.63 -12.26
N MET A 14 -0.26 11.40 -12.75
CA MET A 14 0.48 11.13 -13.98
C MET A 14 -0.21 11.73 -15.20
N LYS A 15 -1.55 11.78 -15.25
CA LYS A 15 -2.27 12.52 -16.32
C LYS A 15 -1.87 13.99 -16.34
N GLN A 16 -1.75 14.63 -15.17
CA GLN A 16 -1.30 16.02 -15.07
C GLN A 16 0.17 16.18 -15.49
N VAL A 17 1.03 15.24 -15.11
CA VAL A 17 2.45 15.24 -15.52
C VAL A 17 2.58 15.16 -17.05
N ILE A 18 1.85 14.25 -17.69
CA ILE A 18 1.85 14.09 -19.16
C ILE A 18 1.33 15.36 -19.85
N ALA A 19 0.30 16.00 -19.30
CA ALA A 19 -0.21 17.26 -19.84
C ALA A 19 0.79 18.43 -19.78
N LEU A 20 1.80 18.36 -18.91
CA LEU A 20 2.87 19.35 -18.82
C LEU A 20 4.02 19.11 -19.80
N ASP A 21 4.18 17.88 -20.31
CA ASP A 21 5.24 17.50 -21.23
C ASP A 21 4.81 16.31 -22.10
N GLU A 22 4.40 16.60 -23.34
CA GLU A 22 3.92 15.60 -24.30
C GLU A 22 4.96 14.51 -24.63
N SER A 23 6.25 14.72 -24.33
CA SER A 23 7.26 13.67 -24.50
C SER A 23 7.09 12.50 -23.52
N LEU A 24 6.26 12.66 -22.49
CA LEU A 24 5.81 11.60 -21.59
C LEU A 24 4.48 10.97 -22.04
N SER A 25 3.97 11.28 -23.24
CA SER A 25 2.72 10.68 -23.71
C SER A 25 2.80 9.16 -23.71
N GLY A 26 1.79 8.53 -23.11
CA GLY A 26 1.77 7.10 -22.85
C GLY A 26 0.52 6.67 -22.09
N GLU A 27 0.25 5.36 -22.11
CA GLU A 27 -0.82 4.80 -21.29
C GLU A 27 -0.41 4.78 -19.82
N ILE A 28 -1.36 5.05 -18.92
CA ILE A 28 -1.14 4.94 -17.47
C ILE A 28 -1.92 3.74 -16.98
N MET A 29 -1.19 2.77 -16.42
CA MET A 29 -1.75 1.56 -15.82
C MET A 29 -1.51 1.56 -14.31
N GLN A 30 -2.49 1.07 -13.58
CA GLN A 30 -2.40 0.92 -12.13
C GLN A 30 -2.39 -0.56 -11.77
N VAL A 31 -1.43 -0.95 -10.93
CA VAL A 31 -1.54 -2.17 -10.11
C VAL A 31 -2.31 -1.79 -8.85
N LYS A 32 -3.51 -2.35 -8.67
CA LYS A 32 -4.50 -1.85 -7.71
C LYS A 32 -4.38 -2.45 -6.32
N ASP A 33 -3.93 -3.70 -6.20
CA ASP A 33 -3.86 -4.38 -4.92
C ASP A 33 -2.81 -3.76 -3.98
N ASP A 34 -3.10 -3.77 -2.67
CA ASP A 34 -2.13 -3.41 -1.63
C ASP A 34 -1.47 -4.67 -1.07
N LEU A 35 -0.40 -5.08 -1.76
CA LEU A 35 0.39 -6.26 -1.43
C LEU A 35 1.24 -6.10 -0.15
N ALA A 36 1.25 -4.91 0.48
CA ALA A 36 1.92 -4.72 1.77
C ALA A 36 1.16 -5.38 2.92
N VAL A 37 -0.12 -5.73 2.72
CA VAL A 37 -0.95 -6.44 3.71
C VAL A 37 -1.63 -7.67 3.14
N GLY A 38 -2.00 -8.60 4.03
CA GLY A 38 -2.80 -9.78 3.70
C GLY A 38 -2.01 -10.99 3.21
N PRO A 39 -2.68 -12.09 2.83
CA PRO A 39 -2.02 -13.29 2.36
C PRO A 39 -1.38 -13.10 0.99
N LEU A 40 -0.21 -13.72 0.78
CA LEU A 40 0.54 -13.78 -0.48
C LEU A 40 0.90 -15.21 -0.91
N SER A 41 0.56 -16.22 -0.10
CA SER A 41 0.83 -17.62 -0.45
C SER A 41 0.20 -17.99 -1.79
N GLY A 42 1.04 -18.37 -2.75
CA GLY A 42 0.60 -18.75 -4.09
C GLY A 42 -0.07 -17.62 -4.88
N ILE A 43 0.30 -16.36 -4.65
CA ILE A 43 -0.35 -15.17 -5.24
C ILE A 43 -0.47 -15.20 -6.77
N ASP A 44 0.48 -15.85 -7.46
CA ASP A 44 0.47 -15.99 -8.92
C ASP A 44 -0.40 -17.16 -9.43
N THR A 45 -0.93 -17.99 -8.52
CA THR A 45 -1.86 -19.08 -8.83
C THR A 45 -3.30 -18.60 -8.74
N GLU A 46 -4.22 -19.31 -9.39
CA GLU A 46 -5.64 -18.98 -9.28
C GLU A 46 -6.17 -19.14 -7.84
N ASP A 47 -5.80 -20.22 -7.16
CA ASP A 47 -6.24 -20.47 -5.79
C ASP A 47 -5.74 -19.40 -4.82
N GLY A 48 -4.47 -18.99 -4.94
CA GLY A 48 -3.90 -17.94 -4.08
C GLY A 48 -4.50 -16.56 -4.36
N TRP A 49 -4.74 -16.23 -5.64
CA TRP A 49 -5.43 -14.98 -5.99
C TRP A 49 -6.87 -14.96 -5.45
N GLN A 50 -7.62 -16.05 -5.61
CA GLN A 50 -8.98 -16.15 -5.06
C GLN A 50 -8.99 -16.08 -3.52
N ALA A 51 -8.03 -16.72 -2.85
CA ALA A 51 -7.89 -16.62 -1.39
C ALA A 51 -7.69 -15.16 -0.94
N ARG A 52 -6.91 -14.38 -1.70
CA ARG A 52 -6.70 -12.96 -1.43
C ARG A 52 -7.94 -12.11 -1.70
N VAL A 53 -8.69 -12.42 -2.77
CA VAL A 53 -9.98 -11.78 -3.07
C VAL A 53 -10.99 -12.05 -1.94
N GLU A 54 -11.09 -13.29 -1.44
CA GLU A 54 -11.97 -13.62 -0.31
C GLU A 54 -11.55 -12.91 0.97
N TRP A 55 -10.23 -12.82 1.22
CA TRP A 55 -9.71 -12.08 2.37
C TRP A 55 -10.14 -10.61 2.32
N TRP A 56 -9.91 -9.92 1.20
CA TRP A 56 -10.37 -8.54 1.02
C TRP A 56 -11.90 -8.43 1.14
N ARG A 57 -12.65 -9.39 0.58
CA ARG A 57 -14.12 -9.38 0.68
C ARG A 57 -14.60 -9.45 2.12
N GLY A 58 -13.97 -10.27 2.96
CA GLY A 58 -14.26 -10.33 4.40
C GLY A 58 -13.98 -9.00 5.10
N LEU A 59 -12.84 -8.38 4.80
CA LEU A 59 -12.44 -7.09 5.38
C LEU A 59 -13.34 -5.92 4.97
N LEU A 60 -13.90 -5.95 3.76
CA LEU A 60 -14.79 -4.92 3.23
C LEU A 60 -16.21 -4.96 3.81
N GLN A 61 -16.61 -6.02 4.52
CA GLN A 61 -17.94 -6.14 5.11
C GLN A 61 -18.23 -5.00 6.12
N GLY A 62 -19.32 -4.28 5.86
CA GLY A 62 -19.71 -3.10 6.64
C GLY A 62 -18.74 -1.92 6.52
N SER A 63 -17.87 -1.91 5.49
CA SER A 63 -17.04 -0.74 5.15
C SER A 63 -17.83 0.29 4.34
N PRO A 64 -17.38 1.55 4.24
CA PRO A 64 -17.97 2.53 3.33
C PRO A 64 -17.73 2.19 1.85
N TYR A 65 -16.87 1.20 1.57
CA TYR A 65 -16.55 0.74 0.23
C TYR A 65 -17.52 -0.38 -0.18
N LYS A 66 -17.76 -0.51 -1.49
CA LYS A 66 -18.61 -1.60 -2.01
C LYS A 66 -17.89 -2.93 -1.83
N GLU A 67 -18.58 -3.94 -1.28
CA GLU A 67 -18.03 -5.30 -1.18
C GLU A 67 -17.62 -5.86 -2.55
N SER A 68 -18.34 -5.47 -3.61
CA SER A 68 -18.02 -5.81 -4.99
C SER A 68 -16.65 -5.29 -5.47
N LEU A 69 -15.98 -4.42 -4.70
CA LEU A 69 -14.63 -3.96 -4.99
C LEU A 69 -13.64 -5.14 -4.96
N ALA A 70 -13.80 -6.06 -4.01
CA ALA A 70 -13.03 -7.31 -3.98
C ALA A 70 -13.40 -8.19 -5.18
N GLY A 71 -12.42 -8.42 -6.06
CA GLY A 71 -12.61 -9.15 -7.31
C GLY A 71 -13.16 -8.30 -8.47
N SER A 72 -13.30 -6.99 -8.30
CA SER A 72 -13.61 -6.06 -9.42
C SER A 72 -12.44 -5.84 -10.38
N PHE A 73 -11.25 -6.26 -9.98
CA PHE A 73 -10.03 -6.21 -10.77
C PHE A 73 -9.21 -7.48 -10.56
N ASP A 74 -8.32 -7.72 -11.52
CA ASP A 74 -7.28 -8.75 -11.46
C ASP A 74 -6.01 -8.15 -12.05
N ASP A 75 -5.04 -7.81 -11.20
CA ASP A 75 -3.81 -7.14 -11.65
C ASP A 75 -2.98 -8.04 -12.59
N ARG A 76 -3.18 -9.37 -12.57
CA ARG A 76 -2.57 -10.29 -13.55
C ARG A 76 -3.05 -9.99 -14.97
N GLN A 77 -4.28 -9.48 -15.12
CA GLN A 77 -4.78 -9.02 -16.42
C GLN A 77 -4.08 -7.72 -16.86
N THR A 78 -3.84 -6.78 -15.94
CA THR A 78 -3.04 -5.58 -16.21
C THR A 78 -1.65 -5.98 -16.71
N VAL A 79 -0.98 -6.90 -16.04
CA VAL A 79 0.33 -7.44 -16.46
C VAL A 79 0.25 -8.06 -17.87
N ASN A 80 -0.78 -8.85 -18.17
CA ASN A 80 -0.96 -9.43 -19.50
C ASN A 80 -1.17 -8.37 -20.59
N GLN A 81 -1.89 -7.29 -20.28
CA GLN A 81 -2.05 -6.16 -21.21
C GLN A 81 -0.71 -5.46 -21.49
N VAL A 82 0.09 -5.20 -20.45
CA VAL A 82 1.44 -4.63 -20.62
C VAL A 82 2.31 -5.52 -21.51
N LYS A 83 2.33 -6.84 -21.25
CA LYS A 83 3.10 -7.81 -22.05
C LYS A 83 2.69 -7.78 -23.52
N GLN A 84 1.38 -7.77 -23.80
CA GLN A 84 0.86 -7.69 -25.17
C GLN A 84 1.35 -6.44 -25.90
N GLN A 85 1.42 -5.29 -25.22
CA GLN A 85 1.93 -4.06 -25.83
C GLN A 85 3.44 -4.13 -26.08
N LEU A 86 4.21 -4.68 -25.13
CA LEU A 86 5.65 -4.90 -25.30
C LEU A 86 5.99 -5.87 -26.43
N ASP A 87 5.16 -6.90 -26.64
CA ASP A 87 5.31 -7.87 -27.73
C ASP A 87 4.94 -7.27 -29.10
N ALA A 88 3.99 -6.33 -29.11
CA ALA A 88 3.50 -5.69 -30.33
C ALA A 88 4.47 -4.63 -30.88
N ASP A 89 5.24 -3.97 -30.02
CA ASP A 89 6.19 -2.93 -30.38
C ASP A 89 7.52 -3.14 -29.65
N ASN A 90 8.62 -3.35 -30.40
CA ASN A 90 9.95 -3.58 -29.84
C ASN A 90 10.59 -2.34 -29.18
N ASP A 91 10.11 -1.14 -29.49
CA ASP A 91 10.60 0.10 -28.94
C ASP A 91 9.81 0.55 -27.70
N GLU A 92 8.69 -0.13 -27.39
CA GLU A 92 7.83 0.19 -26.25
C GLU A 92 8.56 -0.04 -24.91
N GLN A 93 8.36 0.83 -23.93
CA GLN A 93 9.00 0.75 -22.62
C GLN A 93 8.01 0.96 -21.50
N VAL A 94 8.19 0.21 -20.43
CA VAL A 94 7.43 0.37 -19.18
C VAL A 94 8.23 1.23 -18.22
N TRP A 95 7.60 2.26 -17.67
CA TRP A 95 8.15 3.15 -16.66
C TRP A 95 7.41 2.93 -15.35
N VAL A 96 8.08 2.27 -14.40
CA VAL A 96 7.53 2.00 -13.07
C VAL A 96 7.91 3.15 -12.14
N TRP A 97 6.91 3.86 -11.63
CA TRP A 97 7.08 4.97 -10.71
C TRP A 97 6.84 4.50 -9.27
N MET A 98 7.77 4.80 -8.37
CA MET A 98 7.71 4.31 -6.99
C MET A 98 8.05 5.41 -5.98
N GLY A 99 7.16 5.61 -5.02
CA GLY A 99 7.41 6.32 -3.78
C GLY A 99 8.13 5.45 -2.75
N GLN A 100 8.68 6.08 -1.71
CA GLN A 100 9.37 5.40 -0.60
C GLN A 100 8.36 4.89 0.44
N ASN A 101 7.47 3.99 0.02
CA ASN A 101 6.47 3.37 0.89
C ASN A 101 6.35 1.86 0.62
N GLN A 102 5.77 1.14 1.59
CA GLN A 102 5.66 -0.32 1.53
C GLN A 102 4.73 -0.82 0.41
N HIS A 103 3.68 -0.06 0.07
CA HIS A 103 2.71 -0.44 -0.95
C HIS A 103 3.37 -0.47 -2.32
N ASP A 104 4.03 0.61 -2.72
CA ASP A 104 4.75 0.71 -4.00
C ASP A 104 5.88 -0.31 -4.10
N VAL A 105 6.62 -0.55 -3.00
CA VAL A 105 7.74 -1.50 -3.02
C VAL A 105 7.25 -2.95 -3.14
N CYS A 106 6.17 -3.33 -2.44
CA CYS A 106 5.55 -4.65 -2.61
C CYS A 106 4.97 -4.79 -4.03
N GLY A 107 4.26 -3.76 -4.50
CA GLY A 107 3.71 -3.72 -5.86
C GLY A 107 4.80 -3.86 -6.94
N TYR A 108 5.93 -3.17 -6.77
CA TYR A 108 7.08 -3.28 -7.66
C TYR A 108 7.66 -4.70 -7.69
N TYR A 109 7.91 -5.30 -6.52
CA TYR A 109 8.47 -6.65 -6.44
C TYR A 109 7.58 -7.66 -7.15
N TRP A 110 6.27 -7.61 -6.87
CA TRP A 110 5.31 -8.46 -7.55
C TRP A 110 5.29 -8.18 -9.06
N PHE A 111 5.13 -6.92 -9.46
CA PHE A 111 4.99 -6.53 -10.86
C PHE A 111 6.23 -6.94 -11.67
N MET A 112 7.43 -6.55 -11.23
CA MET A 112 8.67 -6.80 -11.98
C MET A 112 8.98 -8.28 -12.13
N SER A 113 8.58 -9.12 -11.16
CA SER A 113 8.78 -10.58 -11.22
C SER A 113 8.05 -11.23 -12.40
N GLN A 114 7.01 -10.57 -12.92
CA GLN A 114 6.26 -11.02 -14.07
C GLN A 114 6.98 -10.77 -15.40
N PHE A 115 8.03 -9.94 -15.43
CA PHE A 115 8.68 -9.45 -16.65
C PHE A 115 10.10 -9.97 -16.88
N LYS A 116 10.46 -11.13 -16.29
CA LYS A 116 11.77 -11.77 -16.49
C LYS A 116 12.18 -11.94 -17.96
N ASP A 117 11.21 -12.14 -18.86
CA ASP A 117 11.43 -12.36 -20.29
C ASP A 117 11.54 -11.04 -21.09
N TYR A 118 11.51 -9.88 -20.43
CA TYR A 118 11.56 -8.54 -21.02
C TYR A 118 12.77 -7.70 -20.56
N PRO A 119 14.00 -8.27 -20.57
CA PRO A 119 15.17 -7.56 -20.06
C PRO A 119 15.41 -6.25 -20.82
N GLY A 120 15.69 -5.18 -20.07
CA GLY A 120 15.94 -3.84 -20.64
C GLY A 120 14.70 -3.08 -21.12
N ARG A 121 13.49 -3.67 -21.04
CA ARG A 121 12.23 -3.01 -21.42
C ARG A 121 11.56 -2.24 -20.27
N LEU A 122 11.95 -2.54 -19.03
CA LEU A 122 11.46 -1.85 -17.84
C LEU A 122 12.47 -0.82 -17.34
N MET A 123 11.97 0.40 -17.19
CA MET A 123 12.59 1.51 -16.51
C MET A 123 11.96 1.63 -15.11
N VAL A 124 12.79 1.95 -14.12
CA VAL A 124 12.35 2.24 -12.75
C VAL A 124 12.76 3.64 -12.37
N LEU A 125 11.83 4.38 -11.76
CA LEU A 125 12.10 5.61 -11.07
C LEU A 125 11.64 5.44 -9.62
N TYR A 126 12.61 5.29 -8.74
CA TYR A 126 12.37 5.10 -7.31
C TYR A 126 12.79 6.34 -6.53
N MET A 127 11.85 6.97 -5.85
CA MET A 127 12.04 8.26 -5.16
C MET A 127 12.68 8.16 -3.77
N ASN A 128 13.38 7.06 -3.50
CA ASN A 128 14.05 6.80 -2.24
C ASN A 128 15.08 7.89 -1.89
N ASN A 129 14.86 8.59 -0.78
CA ASN A 129 15.69 9.69 -0.27
C ASN A 129 15.91 10.83 -1.28
N LEU A 130 14.98 11.05 -2.22
CA LEU A 130 15.06 12.18 -3.14
C LEU A 130 14.40 13.43 -2.51
N PRO A 131 15.07 14.59 -2.52
CA PRO A 131 14.50 15.83 -2.00
C PRO A 131 13.57 16.49 -3.03
N PHE A 132 12.41 16.94 -2.58
CA PHE A 132 11.44 17.70 -3.38
C PHE A 132 11.09 19.03 -2.72
N ILE A 133 10.52 19.95 -3.51
CA ILE A 133 10.15 21.29 -3.05
C ILE A 133 8.63 21.41 -2.97
N ASN A 134 8.10 21.77 -1.80
CA ASN A 134 6.67 22.00 -1.62
C ASN A 134 6.22 23.37 -2.16
N GLU A 135 4.94 23.71 -2.07
CA GLU A 135 4.39 24.96 -2.62
C GLU A 135 5.00 26.22 -2.00
N LYS A 136 5.51 26.10 -0.77
CA LYS A 136 6.17 27.17 -0.01
C LYS A 136 7.67 27.25 -0.27
N GLY A 137 8.22 26.45 -1.19
CA GLY A 137 9.64 26.44 -1.47
C GLY A 137 10.50 25.65 -0.47
N GLN A 138 9.89 24.86 0.42
CA GLN A 138 10.62 24.11 1.45
C GLN A 138 10.97 22.69 0.95
N ILE A 139 12.15 22.21 1.34
CA ILE A 139 12.61 20.85 1.02
C ILE A 139 11.90 19.84 1.91
N PHE A 140 11.42 18.76 1.32
CA PHE A 140 10.87 17.60 2.01
C PHE A 140 11.21 16.30 1.27
N TYR A 141 11.00 15.16 1.93
CA TYR A 141 11.22 13.82 1.40
C TYR A 141 9.88 13.09 1.37
N PRO A 142 9.27 12.89 0.19
CA PRO A 142 7.95 12.29 0.05
C PRO A 142 8.00 10.79 0.29
N SER A 143 6.94 10.25 0.91
CA SER A 143 6.72 8.80 0.96
C SER A 143 5.86 8.31 -0.21
N TRP A 144 4.98 9.19 -0.73
CA TRP A 144 4.01 8.88 -1.79
C TRP A 144 4.21 9.82 -2.97
N LEU A 145 3.99 9.34 -4.20
CA LEU A 145 4.15 10.18 -5.38
C LEU A 145 3.13 11.34 -5.37
N SER A 146 1.93 11.09 -4.86
CA SER A 146 0.85 12.08 -4.70
C SER A 146 1.18 13.27 -3.79
N GLU A 147 2.24 13.20 -2.98
CA GLU A 147 2.72 14.34 -2.17
C GLU A 147 3.52 15.35 -3.01
N ILE A 148 3.88 14.99 -4.24
CA ILE A 148 4.80 15.74 -5.10
C ILE A 148 4.01 16.50 -6.16
N GLN A 149 4.40 17.74 -6.41
CA GLN A 149 3.78 18.53 -7.47
C GLN A 149 4.12 17.98 -8.86
N PRO A 150 3.15 17.96 -9.80
CA PRO A 150 3.36 17.43 -11.15
C PRO A 150 4.61 17.98 -11.86
N ARG A 151 4.90 19.28 -11.72
CA ARG A 151 6.07 19.93 -12.35
C ARG A 151 7.42 19.36 -11.91
N GLU A 152 7.53 18.81 -10.71
CA GLU A 152 8.79 18.26 -10.22
C GLU A 152 9.12 16.92 -10.88
N PHE A 153 8.11 16.20 -11.41
CA PHE A 153 8.32 14.97 -12.19
C PHE A 153 9.07 15.21 -13.50
N LEU A 154 8.98 16.41 -14.08
CA LEU A 154 9.73 16.78 -15.29
C LEU A 154 11.25 16.75 -15.10
N LYS A 155 11.70 16.97 -13.86
CA LYS A 155 13.11 16.80 -13.48
C LYS A 155 13.37 15.39 -13.01
N ALA A 156 12.50 14.84 -12.15
CA ALA A 156 12.68 13.50 -11.58
C ALA A 156 12.80 12.42 -12.66
N ARG A 157 12.07 12.54 -13.79
CA ARG A 157 12.13 11.59 -14.92
C ARG A 157 13.55 11.32 -15.44
N LYS A 158 14.48 12.27 -15.28
CA LYS A 158 15.89 12.10 -15.68
C LYS A 158 16.63 11.07 -14.83
N LEU A 159 16.09 10.69 -13.69
CA LEU A 159 16.60 9.67 -12.79
C LEU A 159 16.04 8.27 -13.12
N ALA A 160 15.06 8.18 -14.03
CA ALA A 160 14.58 6.90 -14.50
C ALA A 160 15.75 6.15 -15.17
N ARG A 161 15.91 4.89 -14.77
CA ARG A 161 16.98 4.03 -15.26
C ARG A 161 16.42 2.66 -15.62
N PRO A 162 17.08 1.90 -16.50
CA PRO A 162 16.72 0.51 -16.71
C PRO A 162 16.81 -0.27 -15.40
N ILE A 163 15.91 -1.22 -15.21
CA ILE A 163 16.09 -2.28 -14.22
C ILE A 163 17.33 -3.07 -14.64
N THR A 164 18.26 -3.25 -13.70
CA THR A 164 19.55 -3.88 -13.97
C THR A 164 19.41 -5.41 -14.10
N PRO A 165 20.33 -6.10 -14.81
CA PRO A 165 20.33 -7.56 -14.84
C PRO A 165 20.35 -8.19 -13.44
N SER A 166 21.08 -7.60 -12.50
CA SER A 166 21.09 -8.09 -11.12
C SER A 166 19.73 -7.97 -10.43
N GLU A 167 18.94 -6.94 -10.73
CA GLU A 167 17.59 -6.80 -10.19
C GLU A 167 16.64 -7.82 -10.81
N TYR A 168 16.77 -8.12 -12.11
CA TYR A 168 16.00 -9.20 -12.76
C TYR A 168 16.24 -10.58 -12.15
N GLU A 169 17.43 -10.83 -11.60
CA GLU A 169 17.73 -12.10 -10.92
C GLU A 169 17.32 -12.08 -9.44
N VAL A 170 17.62 -10.99 -8.71
CA VAL A 170 17.51 -10.96 -7.24
C VAL A 170 16.11 -10.56 -6.76
N ASP A 171 15.46 -9.61 -7.42
CA ASP A 171 14.17 -9.09 -6.93
C ASP A 171 13.04 -10.14 -7.00
N PRO A 172 12.95 -11.02 -8.02
CA PRO A 172 11.97 -12.12 -8.01
C PRO A 172 12.21 -13.14 -6.90
N ASP A 173 13.46 -13.44 -6.57
CA ASP A 173 13.82 -14.36 -5.47
C ASP A 173 13.45 -13.75 -4.11
N GLU A 174 13.71 -12.46 -3.89
CA GLU A 174 13.28 -11.78 -2.66
C GLU A 174 11.75 -11.71 -2.58
N TRP A 175 11.06 -11.45 -3.69
CA TRP A 175 9.60 -11.49 -3.71
C TRP A 175 9.05 -12.87 -3.36
N LYS A 176 9.60 -13.93 -3.95
CA LYS A 176 9.22 -15.31 -3.63
C LYS A 176 9.40 -15.63 -2.16
N LYS A 177 10.52 -15.22 -1.56
CA LYS A 177 10.76 -15.39 -0.12
C LYS A 177 9.69 -14.67 0.72
N ILE A 178 9.29 -13.46 0.35
CA ILE A 178 8.21 -12.72 1.04
C ILE A 178 6.85 -13.43 0.91
N CYS A 179 6.57 -14.02 -0.25
CA CYS A 179 5.39 -14.85 -0.46
C CYS A 179 5.42 -16.12 0.42
N ASP A 180 6.57 -16.78 0.51
CA ASP A 180 6.77 -17.99 1.31
C ASP A 180 6.67 -17.70 2.83
N GLU A 181 7.17 -16.55 3.29
CA GLU A 181 6.99 -16.07 4.67
C GLU A 181 5.51 -15.81 5.01
N ASN A 182 4.73 -15.38 4.02
CA ASN A 182 3.27 -15.19 4.08
C ASN A 182 2.76 -14.42 5.34
N ALA A 183 3.57 -13.52 5.89
CA ALA A 183 3.17 -12.69 7.03
C ALA A 183 2.00 -11.75 6.67
N MET A 184 1.26 -11.20 7.62
CA MET A 184 0.12 -10.33 7.30
C MET A 184 0.49 -8.90 6.96
N ILE A 185 1.68 -8.45 7.33
CA ILE A 185 2.14 -7.09 7.10
C ILE A 185 3.59 -7.13 6.61
N ARG A 186 3.92 -6.33 5.59
CA ARG A 186 5.27 -6.07 5.12
C ARG A 186 5.60 -4.61 5.33
N LEU A 187 6.63 -4.35 6.12
CA LEU A 187 7.11 -3.01 6.41
C LEU A 187 8.33 -2.68 5.57
N LEU A 188 8.37 -1.45 5.05
CA LEU A 188 9.56 -0.95 4.39
C LEU A 188 10.62 -0.51 5.40
N GLU A 189 11.82 -1.07 5.28
CA GLU A 189 12.99 -0.69 6.07
C GLU A 189 14.10 -0.13 5.16
N GLY A 190 14.25 1.19 5.16
CA GLY A 190 15.29 1.86 4.37
C GLY A 190 14.92 2.00 2.89
N GLY A 191 15.66 1.29 2.03
CA GLY A 191 15.47 1.29 0.57
C GLY A 191 14.38 0.32 0.15
N LYS A 192 14.72 -0.80 -0.50
CA LYS A 192 13.75 -1.83 -0.94
C LYS A 192 13.54 -2.99 0.07
N LYS A 193 14.18 -2.99 1.24
CA LYS A 193 14.08 -4.12 2.17
C LYS A 193 12.71 -4.17 2.83
N LEU A 194 12.01 -5.30 2.70
CA LEU A 194 10.74 -5.55 3.35
C LEU A 194 10.94 -6.44 4.58
N VAL A 195 10.24 -6.12 5.67
CA VAL A 195 10.27 -6.89 6.92
C VAL A 195 8.88 -7.39 7.22
N SER A 196 8.76 -8.71 7.31
CA SER A 196 7.53 -9.40 7.69
C SER A 196 7.14 -9.15 9.15
N LYS A 197 5.87 -8.83 9.37
CA LYS A 197 5.24 -8.64 10.68
C LYS A 197 3.91 -9.38 10.73
N ASP A 198 3.56 -9.84 11.92
CA ASP A 198 2.25 -10.41 12.19
C ASP A 198 1.15 -9.34 12.16
N GLU A 199 -0.11 -9.78 12.08
CA GLU A 199 -1.28 -8.91 12.01
C GLU A 199 -1.42 -7.93 13.19
N THR A 200 -0.84 -8.25 14.36
CA THR A 200 -0.98 -7.45 15.58
C THR A 200 -0.04 -6.24 15.64
N PHE A 201 0.82 -6.05 14.63
CA PHE A 201 1.81 -4.96 14.60
C PHE A 201 1.21 -3.58 14.90
N TYR A 202 0.01 -3.29 14.39
CA TYR A 202 -0.66 -2.00 14.59
C TYR A 202 -1.53 -1.94 15.85
N ASP A 203 -1.72 -3.03 16.58
CA ASP A 203 -2.66 -3.10 17.70
C ASP A 203 -2.32 -2.09 18.81
N SER A 204 -1.04 -1.89 19.10
CA SER A 204 -0.60 -0.90 20.10
C SER A 204 -0.96 0.53 19.69
N ASP A 205 -0.85 0.85 18.40
CA ASP A 205 -1.23 2.15 17.88
C ASP A 205 -2.75 2.33 17.90
N VAL A 206 -3.52 1.27 17.62
CA VAL A 206 -4.99 1.29 17.74
C VAL A 206 -5.40 1.56 19.19
N ILE A 207 -4.89 0.78 20.15
CA ILE A 207 -5.24 0.87 21.57
C ILE A 207 -4.88 2.26 22.14
N ARG A 208 -3.69 2.78 21.84
CA ARG A 208 -3.22 4.08 22.35
C ARG A 208 -4.09 5.27 21.91
N ASN A 209 -4.87 5.11 20.84
CA ASN A 209 -5.72 6.17 20.30
C ASN A 209 -7.20 6.05 20.76
N ILE A 210 -7.53 5.09 21.62
CA ILE A 210 -8.88 4.91 22.20
C ILE A 210 -8.85 5.37 23.65
N THR A 211 -9.89 6.06 24.10
CA THR A 211 -10.01 6.51 25.50
C THR A 211 -10.95 5.61 26.30
N ALA A 212 -11.05 5.85 27.61
CA ALA A 212 -12.03 5.20 28.49
C ALA A 212 -13.48 5.71 28.28
N GLU A 213 -13.66 6.75 27.47
CA GLU A 213 -14.98 7.29 27.13
C GLU A 213 -15.46 6.74 25.79
N TRP A 214 -16.78 6.63 25.61
CA TRP A 214 -17.36 6.19 24.34
C TRP A 214 -17.04 7.16 23.20
N GLN A 215 -16.47 6.64 22.11
CA GLN A 215 -16.10 7.40 20.93
C GLN A 215 -16.58 6.71 19.66
N LYS A 216 -17.04 7.48 18.67
CA LYS A 216 -17.38 6.94 17.34
C LYS A 216 -16.18 6.23 16.71
N ALA A 217 -16.35 4.97 16.31
CA ALA A 217 -15.27 4.16 15.75
C ALA A 217 -14.63 4.81 14.51
N SER A 218 -15.43 5.35 13.60
CA SER A 218 -14.96 6.15 12.46
C SER A 218 -14.06 7.33 12.84
N ARG A 219 -14.37 8.05 13.93
CA ARG A 219 -13.54 9.18 14.41
C ARG A 219 -12.22 8.69 14.98
N VAL A 220 -12.25 7.61 15.75
CA VAL A 220 -11.04 6.95 16.28
C VAL A 220 -10.15 6.49 15.12
N LEU A 221 -10.73 5.82 14.12
CA LEU A 221 -10.02 5.37 12.92
C LEU A 221 -9.31 6.54 12.21
N SER A 222 -10.01 7.64 11.95
CA SER A 222 -9.40 8.82 11.33
C SER A 222 -8.23 9.38 12.16
N ASN A 223 -8.36 9.40 13.49
CA ASN A 223 -7.28 9.85 14.38
C ASN A 223 -6.08 8.92 14.34
N ILE A 224 -6.29 7.60 14.33
CA ILE A 224 -5.25 6.58 14.21
C ILE A 224 -4.49 6.83 12.90
N LEU A 225 -5.19 6.84 11.76
CA LEU A 225 -4.58 7.02 10.44
C LEU A 225 -3.78 8.32 10.34
N HIS A 226 -4.25 9.40 10.97
CA HIS A 226 -3.52 10.67 11.00
C HIS A 226 -2.21 10.56 11.80
N ARG A 227 -2.23 9.89 12.96
CA ARG A 227 -1.10 9.83 13.92
C ARG A 227 -0.10 8.70 13.65
N MET A 228 -0.51 7.66 12.93
CA MET A 228 0.36 6.53 12.60
C MET A 228 1.60 7.01 11.84
N LYS A 229 2.78 6.53 12.26
CA LYS A 229 4.04 6.85 11.59
C LYS A 229 4.18 6.07 10.29
N ILE A 230 3.88 4.77 10.35
CA ILE A 230 3.85 3.89 9.17
C ILE A 230 2.40 3.78 8.74
N LYS A 231 2.09 4.28 7.54
CA LYS A 231 0.73 4.30 7.01
C LYS A 231 0.33 2.93 6.42
N THR A 232 -0.96 2.63 6.49
CA THR A 232 -1.62 1.49 5.81
C THR A 232 -3.09 1.87 5.55
N GLY A 233 -3.82 1.03 4.82
CA GLY A 233 -5.23 1.24 4.50
C GLY A 233 -6.15 1.25 5.72
N ASP A 234 -7.20 2.05 5.64
CA ASP A 234 -8.22 2.21 6.69
C ASP A 234 -9.03 0.92 6.93
N VAL A 235 -9.30 0.16 5.87
CA VAL A 235 -9.94 -1.16 5.91
C VAL A 235 -9.17 -2.12 6.82
N PHE A 236 -7.84 -2.19 6.67
CA PHE A 236 -7.00 -3.07 7.48
C PHE A 236 -6.99 -2.65 8.96
N ILE A 237 -6.87 -1.35 9.25
CA ILE A 237 -6.90 -0.84 10.63
C ILE A 237 -8.27 -1.06 11.29
N MET A 238 -9.37 -0.86 10.54
CA MET A 238 -10.70 -1.15 11.07
C MET A 238 -10.89 -2.64 11.33
N TRP A 239 -10.36 -3.51 10.47
CA TRP A 239 -10.34 -4.95 10.74
C TRP A 239 -9.58 -5.26 12.03
N ARG A 240 -8.37 -4.71 12.23
CA ARG A 240 -7.65 -4.86 13.51
C ARG A 240 -8.43 -4.38 14.71
N MET A 241 -9.13 -3.24 14.60
CA MET A 241 -10.00 -2.75 15.66
C MET A 241 -11.12 -3.75 15.98
N LYS A 242 -11.75 -4.36 14.98
CA LYS A 242 -12.77 -5.41 15.17
C LYS A 242 -12.20 -6.67 15.82
N GLU A 243 -11.00 -7.10 15.45
CA GLU A 243 -10.30 -8.24 16.10
C GLU A 243 -10.02 -7.95 17.58
N LEU A 244 -9.58 -6.72 17.90
CA LEU A 244 -9.36 -6.29 19.29
C LEU A 244 -10.66 -6.22 20.10
N ILE A 245 -11.79 -5.88 19.47
CA ILE A 245 -13.12 -5.96 20.09
C ILE A 245 -13.48 -7.43 20.38
N ALA A 246 -13.30 -8.32 19.39
CA ALA A 246 -13.57 -9.75 19.56
C ALA A 246 -12.70 -10.38 20.66
N ALA A 247 -11.46 -9.92 20.81
CA ALA A 247 -10.54 -10.32 21.87
C ALA A 247 -10.84 -9.67 23.24
N GLY A 248 -11.86 -8.81 23.36
CA GLY A 248 -12.22 -8.13 24.60
C GLY A 248 -11.24 -7.04 25.05
N LYS A 249 -10.31 -6.63 24.18
CA LYS A 249 -9.34 -5.55 24.45
C LYS A 249 -9.93 -4.16 24.19
N ILE A 250 -11.03 -4.09 23.45
CA ILE A 250 -11.83 -2.88 23.20
C ILE A 250 -13.29 -3.23 23.50
N GLU A 251 -13.98 -2.38 24.25
CA GLU A 251 -15.42 -2.49 24.39
C GLU A 251 -16.11 -1.78 23.21
N ALA A 252 -17.18 -2.37 22.70
CA ALA A 252 -17.97 -1.81 21.62
C ALA A 252 -19.46 -1.78 21.96
N MET A 253 -20.16 -0.73 21.48
CA MET A 253 -21.60 -0.58 21.60
C MET A 253 -22.19 -0.12 20.27
N GLY A 254 -23.27 -0.77 19.81
CA GLY A 254 -23.93 -0.48 18.52
C GLY A 254 -23.89 -1.65 17.54
N GLU A 255 -24.06 -1.37 16.25
CA GLU A 255 -24.22 -2.37 15.19
C GLU A 255 -22.94 -2.54 14.35
N LEU A 256 -22.01 -3.37 14.82
CA LEU A 256 -20.72 -3.60 14.15
C LEU A 256 -20.84 -4.15 12.71
N ALA A 257 -21.92 -4.89 12.43
CA ALA A 257 -22.15 -5.53 11.14
C ALA A 257 -22.70 -4.57 10.07
N LYS A 258 -23.21 -3.39 10.46
CA LYS A 258 -23.89 -2.47 9.54
C LYS A 258 -22.94 -1.48 8.89
N GLY A 259 -22.06 -0.87 9.67
CA GLY A 259 -21.21 0.20 9.17
C GLY A 259 -20.25 0.76 10.22
N TRP A 260 -19.13 1.34 9.75
CA TRP A 260 -18.11 1.94 10.63
C TRP A 260 -18.59 3.18 11.41
N LYS A 261 -19.79 3.69 11.11
CA LYS A 261 -20.43 4.83 11.80
C LYS A 261 -21.49 4.37 12.80
N ASP A 262 -21.85 3.09 12.79
CA ASP A 262 -22.98 2.53 13.53
C ASP A 262 -22.57 1.94 14.89
N PHE A 263 -21.31 2.08 15.30
CA PHE A 263 -20.84 1.67 16.61
C PHE A 263 -19.83 2.64 17.23
N ASP A 264 -19.77 2.59 18.56
CA ASP A 264 -18.87 3.34 19.43
C ASP A 264 -17.91 2.36 20.12
N VAL A 265 -16.71 2.84 20.46
CA VAL A 265 -15.65 2.08 21.10
C VAL A 265 -15.12 2.82 22.33
N LYS A 266 -14.61 2.07 23.31
CA LYS A 266 -13.79 2.56 24.42
C LYS A 266 -12.83 1.48 24.92
N LEU A 267 -11.83 1.88 25.70
CA LEU A 267 -10.98 0.93 26.42
C LEU A 267 -11.74 0.31 27.61
N PRO A 268 -11.55 -1.00 27.87
CA PRO A 268 -11.97 -1.61 29.13
C PRO A 268 -11.22 -0.99 30.32
N GLY A 269 -11.87 -0.96 31.49
CA GLY A 269 -11.27 -0.40 32.71
C GLY A 269 -9.96 -1.07 33.16
N THR A 270 -9.71 -2.32 32.75
CA THR A 270 -8.48 -3.06 33.02
C THR A 270 -7.32 -2.66 32.11
N VAL A 271 -7.58 -2.41 30.82
CA VAL A 271 -6.57 -1.99 29.83
C VAL A 271 -6.09 -0.56 30.09
N GLN A 272 -6.93 0.26 30.71
CA GLN A 272 -6.58 1.62 31.12
C GLN A 272 -5.38 1.65 32.11
N ALA A 273 -5.28 0.66 33.00
CA ALA A 273 -4.18 0.59 33.97
C ALA A 273 -2.83 0.29 33.30
N GLU A 274 -2.78 -0.68 32.39
CA GLU A 274 -1.56 -1.08 31.65
C GLU A 274 -1.08 0.00 30.67
N ALA A 275 -2.01 0.68 29.99
CA ALA A 275 -1.67 1.78 29.08
C ALA A 275 -0.99 2.95 29.82
N THR A 276 -1.41 3.23 31.06
CA THR A 276 -0.88 4.32 31.88
C THR A 276 0.55 3.99 32.36
N GLU A 277 0.81 2.79 32.86
CA GLU A 277 2.14 2.34 33.31
C GLU A 277 3.18 2.32 32.17
N SER A 278 2.77 1.91 30.95
CA SER A 278 3.67 1.89 29.79
C SER A 278 4.11 3.29 29.35
N SER A 279 3.26 4.31 29.56
CA SER A 279 3.57 5.69 29.21
C SER A 279 4.54 6.36 30.19
N GLU A 280 4.45 6.02 31.49
CA GLU A 280 5.35 6.54 32.53
C GLU A 280 6.75 5.92 32.48
N THR A 281 6.87 4.69 31.98
CA THR A 281 8.17 4.00 31.89
C THR A 281 9.00 4.43 30.68
N THR A 282 8.39 5.12 29.71
CA THR A 282 9.05 5.64 28.49
C THR A 282 9.31 7.15 28.52
N ALA A 283 9.06 7.82 29.65
CA ALA A 283 9.29 9.25 29.87
C ALA A 283 10.63 9.53 30.56
#